data_AF-A0A3A8Z1S5-F1
#
_entry.id   AF-A0A3A8Z1S5-F1
#
_cell.length_a   1.000
_cell.length_b   1.000
_cell.length_c   1.000
_cell.angle_alpha   90.00
_cell.angle_beta   90.00
_cell.angle_gamma   90.00
#
_symmetry.space_group_name_H-M   'P 1'
#
loop_
_entity.id
_entity.type
_entity.pdbx_description
1 polymer ?
#
loop_
_entity_poly.entity_id
_entity_poly.type
_entity_poly.pdbx_seq_one_letter_code
_entity_poly.pdbx_strand_id
1 'polypeptide(L)'
;MAGKKEVQKTVAFRLNLSRADERELYQAITKHGRNMENDIYGSSGAYVKAALRQYHRQESELELQEQYRQEMRCYLKELAELQGEVFLEKLMEHDNRLAAMVAEAVMGAVGGIQISGIGTNEGHGSGDVGKQSSVNPAENVAVGKTEIQQGDSVEEIGVEEGLPEEALFYLSNL
;
A
#
# COMPACT_ATOMS: atom_id res chain seq x y z
N MET A 1 5.78 53.31 -32.97
CA MET A 1 5.70 52.50 -31.73
C MET A 1 7.08 51.92 -31.45
N ALA A 2 7.93 52.63 -30.70
CA ALA A 2 9.28 52.14 -30.36
C ALA A 2 9.16 51.15 -29.19
N GLY A 3 9.38 49.86 -29.46
CA GLY A 3 9.39 48.81 -28.45
C GLY A 3 10.48 49.09 -27.42
N LYS A 4 10.12 49.09 -26.14
CA LYS A 4 11.05 49.26 -25.02
C LYS A 4 12.07 48.12 -25.07
N LYS A 5 13.35 48.44 -25.32
CA LYS A 5 14.46 47.48 -25.20
C LYS A 5 14.52 47.03 -23.75
N GLU A 6 14.25 45.75 -23.51
CA GLU A 6 14.42 45.12 -22.21
C GLU A 6 15.89 45.24 -21.80
N VAL A 7 16.15 45.80 -20.61
CA VAL A 7 17.51 46.04 -20.13
C VAL A 7 18.15 44.70 -19.79
N GLN A 8 19.14 44.29 -20.58
CA GLN A 8 19.97 43.12 -20.25
C GLN A 8 20.82 43.44 -19.02
N LYS A 9 20.44 42.84 -17.89
CA LYS A 9 21.25 42.87 -16.66
C LYS A 9 22.26 41.73 -16.72
N THR A 10 23.53 42.06 -16.54
CA THR A 10 24.60 41.07 -16.42
C THR A 10 24.94 40.91 -14.95
N VAL A 11 25.04 39.66 -14.49
CA VAL A 11 25.44 39.32 -13.12
C VAL A 11 26.72 38.49 -13.22
N ALA A 12 27.72 38.86 -12.44
CA ALA A 12 28.95 38.10 -12.30
C ALA A 12 29.01 37.51 -10.89
N PHE A 13 29.33 36.23 -10.79
CA PHE A 13 29.51 35.52 -9.52
C PHE A 13 30.76 34.65 -9.60
N ARG A 14 31.34 34.37 -8.44
CA ARG A 14 32.52 33.50 -8.30
C ARG A 14 32.09 32.23 -7.59
N LEU A 15 32.42 31.09 -8.19
CA LEU A 15 32.20 29.78 -7.58
C LEU A 15 33.43 29.39 -6.76
N ASN A 16 33.21 28.92 -5.54
CA ASN A 16 34.26 28.38 -4.69
C ASN A 16 34.33 26.86 -4.94
N LEU A 17 35.15 26.46 -5.90
CA LEU A 17 35.31 25.06 -6.31
C LEU A 17 36.72 24.56 -5.99
N SER A 18 36.88 23.24 -5.89
CA SER A 18 38.22 22.65 -5.86
C SER A 18 38.91 22.84 -7.22
N ARG A 19 40.25 22.75 -7.26
CA ARG A 19 40.99 22.87 -8.53
C ARG A 19 40.64 21.76 -9.54
N ALA A 20 40.19 20.60 -9.06
CA ALA A 20 39.79 19.50 -9.92
C ALA A 20 38.44 19.84 -10.60
N ASP A 21 37.44 20.20 -9.80
CA ASP A 21 36.10 20.52 -10.27
C ASP A 21 36.10 21.79 -11.13
N GLU A 22 36.94 22.78 -10.80
CA GLU A 22 37.12 23.98 -11.61
C GLU A 22 37.61 23.61 -13.01
N ARG A 23 38.63 22.74 -13.13
CA ARG A 23 39.14 22.27 -14.43
C ARG A 23 38.08 21.50 -15.21
N GLU A 24 37.34 20.62 -14.55
CA GLU A 24 36.26 19.87 -15.17
C GLU A 24 35.15 20.79 -15.68
N LEU A 25 34.71 21.75 -14.85
CA LEU A 25 33.70 22.73 -15.23
C LEU A 25 34.17 23.59 -16.40
N TYR A 26 35.42 24.06 -16.39
CA TYR A 26 35.98 24.77 -17.53
C TYR A 26 35.98 23.92 -18.80
N GLN A 27 36.39 22.65 -18.71
CA GLN A 27 36.34 21.73 -19.85
C GLN A 27 34.92 21.50 -20.36
N ALA A 28 33.94 21.36 -19.47
CA ALA A 28 32.53 21.22 -19.85
C ALA A 28 32.03 22.47 -20.58
N ILE A 29 32.29 23.66 -20.03
CA ILE A 29 31.83 24.93 -20.61
C ILE A 29 32.50 25.22 -21.96
N THR A 30 33.81 24.94 -22.08
CA THR A 30 34.58 25.22 -23.32
C THR A 30 34.21 24.31 -24.49
N LYS A 31 33.52 23.19 -24.25
CA LYS A 31 32.92 22.35 -25.30
C LYS A 31 31.76 23.04 -26.03
N HIS A 32 31.20 24.13 -25.46
CA HIS A 32 30.07 24.85 -26.02
C HIS A 32 30.50 26.18 -26.66
N GLY A 33 30.11 26.39 -27.91
CA GLY A 33 30.42 27.59 -28.68
C GLY A 33 29.89 27.54 -30.11
N ARG A 34 29.71 28.72 -30.71
CA ARG A 34 29.22 28.88 -32.10
C ARG A 34 30.08 28.20 -33.17
N ASN A 35 31.32 27.87 -32.82
CA ASN A 35 32.28 27.25 -33.73
C ASN A 35 32.20 25.71 -33.70
N MET A 36 31.33 25.14 -32.85
CA MET A 36 31.14 23.69 -32.71
C MET A 36 29.93 23.26 -33.55
N GLU A 37 30.13 22.32 -34.48
CA GLU A 37 29.11 21.91 -35.47
C GLU A 37 27.83 21.33 -34.87
N ASN A 38 27.86 20.81 -33.64
CA ASN A 38 26.71 20.14 -32.99
C ASN A 38 26.31 20.75 -31.64
N ASP A 39 26.68 22.02 -31.35
CA ASP A 39 26.33 22.62 -30.07
C ASP A 39 24.90 23.19 -30.04
N ILE A 40 24.03 22.51 -29.29
CA ILE A 40 22.60 22.86 -29.09
C ILE A 40 22.45 24.21 -28.36
N TYR A 41 23.44 24.61 -27.56
CA TYR A 41 23.37 25.83 -26.75
C TYR A 41 23.97 27.05 -27.46
N GLY A 42 24.85 26.83 -28.44
CA GLY A 42 25.50 27.86 -29.27
C GLY A 42 26.45 28.81 -28.53
N SER A 43 26.48 28.80 -27.20
CA SER A 43 27.45 29.54 -26.39
C SER A 43 27.58 28.92 -25.00
N SER A 44 28.77 29.07 -24.42
CA SER A 44 29.07 28.75 -23.03
C SER A 44 28.08 29.38 -22.03
N GLY A 45 27.73 30.66 -22.24
CA GLY A 45 26.76 31.35 -21.37
C GLY A 45 25.34 30.77 -21.46
N ALA A 46 24.92 30.35 -22.64
CA ALA A 46 23.62 29.68 -22.83
C ALA A 46 23.61 28.29 -22.17
N TYR A 47 24.70 27.55 -22.26
CA TYR A 47 24.87 26.27 -21.56
C TYR A 47 24.76 26.45 -20.03
N VAL A 48 25.50 27.40 -19.45
CA VAL A 48 25.44 27.69 -18.01
C VAL A 48 24.02 28.07 -17.59
N LYS A 49 23.32 28.88 -18.40
CA LYS A 49 21.92 29.25 -18.13
C LYS A 49 20.98 28.05 -18.15
N ALA A 50 21.18 27.11 -19.08
CA ALA A 50 20.40 25.89 -19.14
C ALA A 50 20.69 24.97 -17.94
N ALA A 51 21.95 24.79 -17.57
CA ALA A 51 22.35 24.02 -16.40
C ALA A 51 21.74 24.57 -15.11
N LEU A 52 21.77 25.89 -14.90
CA LEU A 52 21.14 26.53 -13.73
C LEU A 52 19.62 26.32 -13.71
N ARG A 53 18.95 26.42 -14.87
CA ARG A 53 17.50 26.14 -14.96
C ARG A 53 17.18 24.68 -14.68
N GLN A 54 18.00 23.77 -15.17
CA GLN A 54 17.84 22.34 -14.94
C GLN A 54 18.03 22.00 -13.46
N TYR A 55 19.07 22.55 -12.82
CA TYR A 55 19.30 22.38 -11.39
C TYR A 55 18.10 22.87 -10.57
N HIS A 56 17.60 24.08 -10.86
CA HIS A 56 16.43 24.62 -10.16
C HIS A 56 15.17 23.76 -10.35
N ARG A 57 14.96 23.19 -11.54
CA ARG A 57 13.87 22.24 -11.78
C ARG A 57 14.06 20.96 -10.96
N GLN A 58 15.26 20.37 -10.96
CA GLN A 58 15.55 19.17 -10.19
C GLN A 58 15.34 19.38 -8.69
N GLU A 59 15.75 20.53 -8.16
CA GLU A 59 15.49 20.92 -6.77
C GLU A 59 13.99 20.93 -6.46
N SER A 60 13.17 21.54 -7.32
CA SER A 60 11.71 21.54 -7.15
C SER A 60 11.07 20.15 -7.28
N GLU A 61 11.60 19.28 -8.15
CA GLU A 61 11.12 17.90 -8.31
C GLU A 61 11.45 17.06 -7.07
N LEU A 62 12.63 17.26 -6.48
CA LEU A 62 13.03 16.61 -5.22
C LEU A 62 12.15 17.06 -4.06
N GLU A 63 11.89 18.36 -3.91
CA GLU A 63 10.97 18.88 -2.89
C GLU A 63 9.57 18.26 -3.01
N LEU A 64 9.06 18.16 -4.23
CA LEU A 64 7.76 17.52 -4.49
C LEU A 64 7.78 16.03 -4.16
N GLN A 65 8.86 15.32 -4.51
CA GLN A 65 9.04 13.91 -4.17
C GLN A 65 9.08 13.69 -2.64
N GLU A 66 9.74 14.58 -1.90
CA GLU A 66 9.77 14.53 -0.45
C GLU A 66 8.38 14.73 0.17
N GLN A 67 7.59 15.67 -0.37
CA GLN A 67 6.20 15.89 0.04
C GLN A 67 5.35 14.63 -0.19
N TYR A 68 5.38 14.06 -1.40
CA TYR A 68 4.66 12.82 -1.69
C TYR A 68 5.06 11.67 -0.77
N ARG A 69 6.36 11.55 -0.45
CA ARG A 69 6.83 10.51 0.48
C ARG A 69 6.28 10.73 1.89
N GLN A 70 6.13 11.97 2.34
CA GLN A 70 5.54 12.29 3.64
C GLN A 70 4.04 12.00 3.64
N GLU A 71 3.31 12.42 2.61
CA GLU A 71 1.88 12.13 2.46
C GLU A 71 1.59 10.63 2.47
N MET A 72 2.35 9.85 1.71
CA MET A 72 2.23 8.38 1.69
C MET A 72 2.48 7.76 3.07
N ARG A 73 3.46 8.27 3.83
CA ARG A 73 3.71 7.78 5.19
C ARG A 73 2.54 8.11 6.12
N CYS A 74 1.98 9.30 6.03
CA CYS A 74 0.81 9.69 6.82
C CYS A 74 -0.40 8.80 6.47
N TYR A 75 -0.69 8.64 5.18
CA TYR A 75 -1.78 7.79 4.70
C TYR A 75 -1.66 6.34 5.18
N LEU A 76 -0.48 5.74 5.04
CA LEU A 76 -0.24 4.36 5.52
C LEU A 76 -0.38 4.24 7.03
N LYS A 77 0.04 5.27 7.77
CA LYS A 77 -0.12 5.31 9.23
C LYS A 77 -1.60 5.37 9.62
N GLU A 78 -2.37 6.26 9.00
CA GLU A 78 -3.82 6.38 9.23
C GLU A 78 -4.55 5.07 8.90
N LEU A 79 -4.17 4.40 7.80
CA LEU A 79 -4.76 3.12 7.40
C LEU A 79 -4.42 2.01 8.42
N ALA A 80 -3.18 1.97 8.91
CA ALA A 80 -2.78 1.01 9.95
C ALA A 80 -3.49 1.25 11.28
N GLU A 81 -3.67 2.52 11.68
CA GLU A 81 -4.43 2.88 12.87
C GLU A 81 -5.90 2.44 12.74
N LEU A 82 -6.54 2.74 11.62
CA LEU A 82 -7.92 2.33 11.35
C LEU A 82 -8.09 0.80 11.35
N GLN A 83 -7.17 0.07 10.71
CA GLN A 83 -7.19 -1.39 10.71
C GLN A 83 -7.00 -1.95 12.12
N GLY A 84 -6.11 -1.34 12.92
CA GLY A 84 -5.90 -1.68 14.32
C GLY A 84 -7.15 -1.49 15.17
N GLU A 85 -7.86 -0.39 15.01
CA GLU A 85 -9.12 -0.12 15.70
C GLU A 85 -10.18 -1.18 15.39
N VAL A 86 -10.40 -1.49 14.11
CA VAL A 86 -11.37 -2.51 13.69
C VAL A 86 -11.00 -3.89 14.25
N PHE A 87 -9.71 -4.24 14.22
CA PHE A 87 -9.24 -5.51 14.76
C PHE A 87 -9.48 -5.62 16.28
N LEU A 88 -9.15 -4.57 17.03
CA LEU A 88 -9.35 -4.52 18.47
C LEU A 88 -10.83 -4.57 18.85
N GLU A 89 -11.69 -3.88 18.11
CA GLU A 89 -13.14 -3.94 18.31
C GLU A 89 -13.66 -5.38 18.12
N LYS A 90 -13.25 -6.04 17.04
CA LYS A 90 -13.65 -7.43 16.77
C LYS A 90 -13.09 -8.42 17.80
N LEU A 91 -11.88 -8.19 18.30
CA LEU A 91 -11.30 -9.00 19.37
C LEU A 91 -12.10 -8.84 20.67
N MET A 92 -12.48 -7.62 21.03
CA MET A 92 -13.35 -7.38 22.19
C MET A 92 -14.72 -8.06 22.06
N GLU A 93 -15.35 -7.98 20.88
CA GLU A 93 -16.62 -8.70 20.63
C GLU A 93 -16.46 -10.21 20.82
N HIS A 94 -15.37 -10.78 20.32
CA HIS A 94 -15.07 -12.20 20.47
C HIS A 94 -14.86 -12.61 21.94
N ASP A 95 -14.04 -11.85 22.68
CA ASP A 95 -13.72 -12.15 24.08
C ASP A 95 -14.97 -12.05 24.96
N ASN A 96 -15.85 -11.08 24.71
CA ASN A 96 -17.14 -10.98 25.38
C ASN A 96 -18.03 -12.20 25.12
N ARG A 97 -18.06 -12.72 23.89
CA ARG A 97 -18.81 -13.95 23.56
C ARG A 97 -18.22 -15.17 24.25
N LEU A 98 -16.89 -15.28 24.28
CA LEU A 98 -16.20 -16.36 24.96
C LEU A 98 -16.50 -16.34 26.47
N ALA A 99 -16.43 -15.16 27.09
CA ALA A 99 -16.75 -14.98 28.50
C ALA A 99 -18.21 -15.37 28.81
N ALA A 100 -19.16 -15.00 27.95
CA ALA A 100 -20.56 -15.39 28.08
C ALA A 100 -20.76 -16.90 27.99
N MET A 101 -20.12 -17.56 27.01
CA MET A 101 -20.19 -19.02 26.84
C MET A 101 -19.57 -19.76 28.03
N VAL A 102 -18.44 -19.29 28.55
CA VAL A 102 -17.80 -19.85 29.75
C VAL A 102 -18.71 -19.65 30.97
N ALA A 103 -19.32 -18.48 31.14
CA ALA A 103 -20.25 -18.24 32.24
C ALA A 103 -21.47 -19.16 32.17
N GLU A 104 -22.05 -19.35 30.98
CA GLU A 104 -23.15 -20.29 30.75
C GLU A 104 -22.75 -21.74 31.08
N ALA A 105 -21.59 -22.18 30.60
CA ALA A 105 -21.07 -23.53 30.89
C ALA A 105 -20.82 -23.74 32.40
N VAL A 106 -20.26 -22.75 33.10
CA VAL A 106 -20.05 -22.81 34.55
C VAL A 106 -21.37 -22.82 35.30
N MET A 107 -22.35 -21.99 34.92
CA MET A 107 -23.69 -22.02 35.52
C MET A 107 -24.41 -23.35 35.26
N GLY A 108 -24.28 -23.92 34.07
CA GLY A 108 -24.81 -25.25 33.76
C GLY A 108 -24.14 -26.36 34.57
N ALA A 109 -22.82 -26.29 34.75
CA ALA A 109 -22.08 -27.25 35.55
C ALA A 109 -22.39 -27.13 37.05
N VAL A 110 -22.46 -25.90 37.60
CA VAL A 110 -22.74 -25.64 39.03
C VAL A 110 -24.22 -25.84 39.35
N GLY A 111 -25.13 -25.39 38.48
CA GLY A 111 -26.58 -25.59 38.60
C GLY A 111 -27.03 -27.03 38.31
N GLY A 112 -26.22 -27.78 37.55
CA GLY A 112 -26.34 -29.22 37.36
C GLY A 112 -25.89 -30.06 38.56
N ILE A 113 -25.25 -29.44 39.57
CA ILE A 113 -25.08 -30.03 40.90
C ILE A 113 -26.41 -29.89 41.66
N GLN A 114 -27.50 -30.44 41.09
CA GLN A 114 -28.59 -30.89 41.93
C GLN A 114 -28.06 -32.11 42.68
N ILE A 115 -27.93 -31.89 43.98
CA ILE A 115 -27.66 -32.86 45.04
C ILE A 115 -28.52 -34.10 44.78
N SER A 116 -27.98 -35.09 44.04
CA SER A 116 -28.53 -36.44 43.99
C SER A 116 -28.22 -37.08 45.33
N GLY A 117 -28.96 -36.66 46.35
CA GLY A 117 -28.82 -37.06 47.73
C GLY A 117 -30.19 -37.22 48.34
N ILE A 118 -30.61 -38.48 48.45
CA ILE A 118 -31.66 -39.02 49.31
C ILE A 118 -33.08 -38.92 48.72
N GLY A 119 -33.48 -40.02 48.07
CA GLY A 119 -34.85 -40.28 47.65
C GLY A 119 -34.95 -41.71 47.12
N THR A 120 -34.94 -42.69 48.02
CA THR A 120 -35.42 -44.06 47.77
C THR A 120 -36.75 -44.03 47.05
N ASN A 121 -36.87 -44.74 45.92
CA ASN A 121 -38.01 -45.63 45.64
C ASN A 121 -37.69 -46.51 44.42
N GLU A 122 -37.89 -47.80 44.65
CA GLU A 122 -37.75 -48.90 43.70
C GLU A 122 -38.82 -48.81 42.59
N GLY A 123 -38.50 -49.32 41.39
CA GLY A 123 -39.53 -49.84 40.49
C GLY A 123 -39.36 -49.54 38.99
N HIS A 124 -38.67 -50.45 38.29
CA HIS A 124 -38.98 -50.97 36.95
C HIS A 124 -39.22 -50.00 35.76
N GLY A 125 -38.42 -50.19 34.70
CA GLY A 125 -38.92 -50.00 33.32
C GLY A 125 -37.86 -49.66 32.28
N SER A 126 -37.29 -50.70 31.67
CA SER A 126 -36.79 -50.81 30.27
C SER A 126 -36.04 -49.62 29.64
N GLY A 127 -34.78 -49.86 29.33
CA GLY A 127 -33.89 -48.92 28.65
C GLY A 127 -34.24 -48.62 27.19
N ASP A 128 -33.75 -47.48 26.74
CA ASP A 128 -33.36 -47.25 25.35
C ASP A 128 -32.07 -46.41 25.37
N VAL A 129 -30.95 -47.13 25.22
CA VAL A 129 -29.62 -46.56 24.99
C VAL A 129 -29.39 -46.61 23.50
N GLY A 130 -29.19 -45.44 22.89
CA GLY A 130 -28.42 -45.34 21.65
C GLY A 130 -29.15 -44.68 20.49
N LYS A 131 -29.00 -43.35 20.38
CA LYS A 131 -28.87 -42.71 19.07
C LYS A 131 -27.68 -41.75 19.09
N GLN A 132 -26.50 -42.33 18.94
CA GLN A 132 -25.45 -41.69 18.15
C GLN A 132 -25.76 -41.99 16.68
N SER A 133 -25.95 -40.97 15.85
CA SER A 133 -25.78 -41.11 14.40
C SER A 133 -24.68 -40.15 13.95
N SER A 134 -23.61 -40.77 13.46
CA SER A 134 -22.41 -40.24 12.83
C SER A 134 -22.65 -39.24 11.68
N VAL A 135 -21.88 -38.14 11.67
CA VAL A 135 -20.79 -37.83 10.68
C VAL A 135 -21.05 -38.40 9.26
N ASN A 136 -21.21 -37.66 8.15
CA ASN A 136 -20.43 -36.52 7.63
C ASN A 136 -21.14 -35.81 6.43
N PRO A 137 -20.60 -34.66 5.95
CA PRO A 137 -21.24 -33.70 5.03
C PRO A 137 -20.83 -33.91 3.55
N ALA A 138 -21.74 -33.60 2.62
CA ALA A 138 -21.41 -33.21 1.25
C ALA A 138 -22.64 -32.63 0.52
N GLU A 139 -22.38 -31.69 -0.38
CA GLU A 139 -23.23 -31.31 -1.53
C GLU A 139 -24.49 -30.45 -1.28
N ASN A 140 -24.40 -29.14 -1.50
CA ASN A 140 -24.60 -28.59 -2.86
C ASN A 140 -24.58 -27.05 -2.89
N VAL A 141 -23.79 -26.57 -3.84
CA VAL A 141 -23.64 -25.17 -4.29
C VAL A 141 -24.95 -24.68 -4.91
N ALA A 142 -25.54 -23.63 -4.35
CA ALA A 142 -26.63 -22.90 -5.00
C ALA A 142 -26.04 -21.83 -5.93
N VAL A 143 -25.93 -22.20 -7.21
CA VAL A 143 -25.60 -21.35 -8.35
C VAL A 143 -26.70 -20.28 -8.52
N GLY A 144 -26.36 -19.02 -8.24
CA GLY A 144 -27.16 -17.87 -8.64
C GLY A 144 -27.06 -17.67 -10.15
N LYS A 145 -28.20 -17.78 -10.85
CA LYS A 145 -28.34 -17.66 -12.30
C LYS A 145 -27.90 -16.28 -12.81
N THR A 146 -26.94 -16.29 -13.72
CA THR A 146 -26.62 -15.20 -14.65
C THR A 146 -27.61 -15.21 -15.83
N GLU A 147 -28.32 -14.10 -16.05
CA GLU A 147 -28.84 -13.73 -17.36
C GLU A 147 -28.06 -12.51 -17.84
N ILE A 148 -27.15 -12.71 -18.79
CA ILE A 148 -26.53 -11.62 -19.54
C ILE A 148 -26.95 -11.81 -20.99
N GLN A 149 -27.63 -10.80 -21.53
CA GLN A 149 -27.98 -10.71 -22.93
C GLN A 149 -26.72 -10.55 -23.78
N GLN A 150 -26.71 -11.34 -24.84
CA GLN A 150 -25.70 -11.47 -25.88
C GLN A 150 -25.54 -10.15 -26.66
N GLY A 151 -24.37 -9.54 -26.55
CA GLY A 151 -23.92 -8.39 -27.36
C GLY A 151 -22.48 -8.64 -27.80
N ASP A 152 -22.33 -8.85 -29.09
CA ASP A 152 -21.14 -9.28 -29.83
C ASP A 152 -20.05 -8.20 -29.82
N SER A 153 -18.84 -8.50 -29.30
CA SER A 153 -17.57 -7.97 -29.82
C SER A 153 -16.39 -8.67 -29.13
N VAL A 154 -15.61 -9.35 -29.97
CA VAL A 154 -14.34 -9.99 -29.67
C VAL A 154 -13.25 -8.92 -29.60
N GLU A 155 -12.54 -8.79 -28.49
CA GLU A 155 -11.13 -8.41 -28.49
C GLU A 155 -10.35 -9.32 -27.53
N GLU A 156 -9.42 -10.03 -28.15
CA GLU A 156 -8.42 -10.93 -27.59
C GLU A 156 -7.34 -10.13 -26.88
N ILE A 157 -7.13 -10.34 -25.58
CA ILE A 157 -5.84 -10.05 -24.93
C ILE A 157 -5.54 -11.20 -23.96
N GLY A 158 -4.81 -12.19 -24.46
CA GLY A 158 -3.92 -12.97 -23.63
C GLY A 158 -2.58 -12.23 -23.52
N VAL A 159 -2.05 -12.10 -22.30
CA VAL A 159 -0.68 -12.42 -21.88
C VAL A 159 -0.62 -12.16 -20.36
N GLU A 160 -0.15 -13.16 -19.63
CA GLU A 160 0.27 -13.04 -18.22
C GLU A 160 1.27 -11.90 -18.06
N GLU A 161 0.87 -10.80 -17.43
CA GLU A 161 1.83 -9.90 -16.77
C GLU A 161 1.85 -10.27 -15.28
N GLY A 162 2.78 -11.15 -14.95
CA GLY A 162 3.16 -11.42 -13.56
C GLY A 162 3.58 -10.12 -12.88
N LEU A 163 3.21 -9.98 -11.61
CA LEU A 163 3.54 -8.83 -10.76
C LEU A 163 5.05 -8.50 -10.84
N PRO A 164 5.43 -7.21 -10.89
CA PRO A 164 6.83 -6.81 -10.94
C PRO A 164 7.60 -7.39 -9.73
N GLU A 165 8.84 -7.82 -9.93
CA GLU A 165 9.68 -8.47 -8.91
C GLU A 165 9.80 -7.67 -7.60
N GLU A 166 9.64 -6.36 -7.68
CA GLU A 166 9.59 -5.44 -6.53
C GLU A 166 8.41 -5.72 -5.60
N ALA A 167 7.26 -6.15 -6.12
CA ALA A 167 6.08 -6.51 -5.33
C ALA A 167 6.27 -7.84 -4.59
N LEU A 168 7.07 -8.77 -5.14
CA LEU A 168 7.39 -10.04 -4.48
C LEU A 168 8.29 -9.84 -3.27
N PHE A 169 9.20 -8.86 -3.31
CA PHE A 169 10.07 -8.53 -2.19
C PHE A 169 9.31 -8.08 -0.93
N TYR A 170 8.19 -7.35 -1.10
CA TYR A 170 7.35 -6.94 0.02
C TYR A 170 6.57 -8.10 0.63
N LEU A 171 6.22 -9.12 -0.16
CA LEU A 171 5.49 -10.30 0.31
C LEU A 171 6.39 -11.32 1.00
N SER A 172 7.68 -11.37 0.68
CA SER A 172 8.63 -12.30 1.30
C SER A 172 9.12 -11.91 2.70
N ASN A 173 8.75 -10.72 3.19
CA ASN A 173 9.13 -10.21 4.51
C ASN A 173 7.95 -10.10 5.49
N LEU A 174 6.83 -10.77 5.19
CA LEU A 174 5.71 -11.04 6.10
C LEU A 174 5.86 -12.45 6.70
#